data_AF-A0A660NGL8-F1
#
_entry.id   AF-A0A660NGL8-F1
#
_cell.length_a   1.000
_cell.length_b   1.000
_cell.length_c   1.000
_cell.angle_alpha   90.00
_cell.angle_beta   90.00
_cell.angle_gamma   90.00
#
_symmetry.space_group_name_H-M   'P 1'
#
loop_
_entity.id
_entity.type
_entity.pdbx_description
1 polymer ?
#
loop_
_entity_poly.entity_id
_entity_poly.type
_entity_poly.pdbx_seq_one_letter_code
_entity_poly.pdbx_strand_id
1 'polypeptide(L)'
;MKNETMPAGRTWPLGATCTDGGINFAVFSSGALSVTLCVFDAKGHEKARYALNGPQNNIWHGFLPDAGPGLIYGYRVDGPYDPSRGLRYNPSRLLLDPYARRLHGEFRWHESHLDRPDTQLDDNAAWMPKAVVSDDRCFDWEGDRLLHIPMADSVIYEVHVKGFTRTNPHVPAELRGTYEGMATPAAIEHLKRLGVTAVELLPVQESISEGTLIEMGLSNYWGYNTLAFFAPSRRYARQDPVNEFRHMVKALHRAGIEVILDVVYNHTPEGDQRGPTLSWRGLDNQAYYHLSRQDPAYYCNYTGTGNSLNASNYTTLQMILDSLRYWVEEMHVDGFRFDLASVLGRMALPGAVDPGHFDRYAPFFQAIRQDPALAGIKLIAEPWDAAAGGYQLGGYLPGWSEWNDRFRDTVRCFWLQPDKNRGAFASQISGASEQFHHDGRCP
;
A
#
# COMPACT_ATOMS: atom_id res chain seq x y z
N MET A 1 16.15 -26.73 -14.80
CA MET A 1 17.09 -25.99 -13.93
C MET A 1 17.29 -26.80 -12.67
N LYS A 2 18.52 -26.92 -12.14
CA LYS A 2 18.75 -27.60 -10.85
C LYS A 2 18.23 -26.68 -9.74
N ASN A 3 17.38 -27.21 -8.86
CA ASN A 3 17.00 -26.51 -7.63
C ASN A 3 18.14 -26.69 -6.64
N GLU A 4 18.96 -25.66 -6.45
CA GLU A 4 20.00 -25.66 -5.43
C GLU A 4 19.40 -25.13 -4.13
N THR A 5 19.62 -25.83 -3.02
CA THR A 5 19.22 -25.34 -1.70
C THR A 5 20.12 -24.16 -1.33
N MET A 6 19.51 -23.01 -1.04
CA MET A 6 20.25 -21.80 -0.70
C MET A 6 20.90 -21.93 0.69
N PRO A 7 22.10 -21.35 0.93
CA PRO A 7 22.64 -21.22 2.28
C PRO A 7 21.62 -20.60 3.24
N ALA A 8 21.65 -21.02 4.51
CA ALA A 8 20.76 -20.49 5.54
C ALA A 8 21.03 -18.99 5.74
N GLY A 9 19.96 -18.19 5.62
CA GLY A 9 19.97 -16.76 5.94
C GLY A 9 19.37 -16.50 7.32
N ARG A 10 18.90 -15.28 7.54
CA ARG A 10 18.13 -14.82 8.72
C ARG A 10 16.66 -14.68 8.37
N THR A 11 15.80 -14.92 9.34
CA THR A 11 14.34 -14.72 9.22
C THR A 11 13.89 -13.26 9.33
N TRP A 12 14.84 -12.34 9.56
CA TRP A 12 14.59 -10.90 9.70
C TRP A 12 15.77 -10.09 9.16
N PRO A 13 15.53 -8.90 8.56
CA PRO A 13 14.23 -8.32 8.20
C PRO A 13 13.52 -9.08 7.07
N LEU A 14 12.19 -8.91 6.95
CA LEU A 14 11.40 -9.43 5.83
C LEU A 14 11.75 -8.70 4.52
N GLY A 15 11.56 -9.40 3.40
CA GLY A 15 11.97 -8.97 2.06
C GLY A 15 13.40 -9.37 1.71
N ALA A 16 13.97 -8.71 0.70
CA ALA A 16 15.37 -8.85 0.31
C ALA A 16 16.21 -7.70 0.85
N THR A 17 17.23 -8.03 1.65
CA THR A 17 18.10 -7.06 2.32
C THR A 17 19.56 -7.29 1.95
N CYS A 18 20.22 -6.24 1.47
CA CYS A 18 21.66 -6.25 1.24
C CYS A 18 22.39 -6.31 2.58
N THR A 19 23.28 -7.30 2.74
CA THR A 19 24.19 -7.42 3.88
C THR A 19 25.64 -7.48 3.39
N ASP A 20 26.59 -7.52 4.32
CA ASP A 20 27.98 -7.75 3.97
C ASP A 20 28.12 -9.12 3.27
N GLY A 21 28.64 -9.10 2.04
CA GLY A 21 28.91 -10.31 1.26
C GLY A 21 27.73 -10.97 0.54
N GLY A 22 26.53 -10.36 0.52
CA GLY A 22 25.41 -10.93 -0.23
C GLY A 22 24.03 -10.33 0.09
N ILE A 23 22.98 -11.08 -0.25
CA ILE A 23 21.58 -10.68 -0.02
C ILE A 23 20.89 -11.71 0.86
N ASN A 24 20.27 -11.25 1.93
CA ASN A 24 19.37 -12.04 2.76
C ASN A 24 17.94 -11.93 2.22
N PHE A 25 17.28 -13.08 2.00
CA PHE A 25 15.87 -13.15 1.65
C PHE A 25 15.09 -13.74 2.83
N ALA A 26 13.97 -13.12 3.18
CA ALA A 26 13.03 -13.64 4.16
C ALA A 26 11.59 -13.34 3.73
N VAL A 27 10.73 -14.36 3.66
CA VAL A 27 9.34 -14.23 3.23
C VAL A 27 8.42 -15.07 4.10
N PHE A 28 7.30 -14.52 4.51
CA PHE A 28 6.30 -15.21 5.31
C PHE A 28 5.46 -16.16 4.43
N SER A 29 5.29 -17.40 4.90
CA SER A 29 4.23 -18.30 4.46
C SER A 29 4.08 -19.42 5.47
N SER A 30 2.91 -19.53 6.10
CA SER A 30 2.65 -20.52 7.16
C SER A 30 2.17 -21.87 6.61
N GLY A 31 1.47 -21.87 5.48
CA GLY A 31 0.93 -23.08 4.84
C GLY A 31 1.74 -23.63 3.66
N ALA A 32 2.84 -22.99 3.25
CA ALA A 32 3.68 -23.49 2.16
C ALA A 32 4.39 -24.80 2.53
N LEU A 33 4.55 -25.67 1.53
CA LEU A 33 5.40 -26.86 1.59
C LEU A 33 6.82 -26.59 1.08
N SER A 34 6.97 -25.66 0.14
CA SER A 34 8.27 -25.16 -0.29
C SER A 34 8.17 -23.75 -0.87
N VAL A 35 9.24 -22.96 -0.71
CA VAL A 35 9.38 -21.66 -1.35
C VAL A 35 10.64 -21.65 -2.19
N THR A 36 10.51 -21.24 -3.45
CA THR A 36 11.60 -21.10 -4.40
C THR A 36 11.81 -19.63 -4.75
N LEU A 37 13.03 -19.14 -4.55
CA LEU A 37 13.50 -17.87 -5.10
C LEU A 37 13.83 -18.07 -6.59
N CYS A 38 13.21 -17.26 -7.44
CA CYS A 38 13.47 -17.23 -8.88
C CYS A 38 14.26 -15.96 -9.22
N VAL A 39 15.45 -16.09 -9.82
CA VAL A 39 16.31 -14.97 -10.21
C VAL A 39 16.24 -14.76 -11.72
N PHE A 40 16.18 -13.50 -12.15
CA PHE A 40 16.01 -13.10 -13.54
C PHE A 40 17.14 -12.19 -14.04
N ASP A 41 17.36 -12.19 -15.35
CA ASP A 41 18.17 -11.16 -16.01
C ASP A 41 17.34 -9.90 -16.34
N ALA A 42 18.01 -8.83 -16.79
CA ALA A 42 17.37 -7.58 -17.16
C ALA A 42 16.40 -7.70 -18.37
N LYS A 43 16.50 -8.77 -19.16
CA LYS A 43 15.57 -9.06 -20.27
C LYS A 43 14.33 -9.83 -19.79
N GLY A 44 14.29 -10.21 -18.51
CA GLY A 44 13.19 -10.94 -17.89
C GLY A 44 13.29 -12.46 -18.06
N HIS A 45 14.43 -13.00 -18.50
CA HIS A 45 14.61 -14.45 -18.55
C HIS A 45 15.02 -14.98 -17.18
N GLU A 46 14.39 -16.07 -16.75
CA GLU A 46 14.75 -16.76 -15.52
C GLU A 46 16.13 -17.43 -15.67
N LYS A 47 17.05 -17.10 -14.77
CA LYS A 47 18.45 -17.54 -14.80
C LYS A 47 18.71 -18.67 -13.82
N ALA A 48 18.06 -18.63 -12.66
CA ALA A 48 18.28 -19.58 -11.59
C ALA A 48 17.05 -19.72 -10.68
N ARG A 49 16.98 -20.86 -9.99
CA ARG A 49 16.01 -21.16 -8.94
C ARG A 49 16.74 -21.68 -7.72
N TYR A 50 16.41 -21.14 -6.55
CA TYR A 50 16.99 -21.53 -5.27
C TYR A 50 15.89 -21.90 -4.30
N ALA A 51 15.96 -23.10 -3.70
CA ALA A 51 15.03 -23.48 -2.64
C ALA A 51 15.41 -22.72 -1.36
N LEU A 52 14.43 -22.05 -0.74
CA LEU A 52 14.61 -21.41 0.56
C LEU A 52 14.59 -22.45 1.69
N ASN A 53 15.25 -22.10 2.79
CA ASN A 53 15.21 -22.86 4.04
C ASN A 53 13.96 -22.50 4.83
N GLY A 54 13.55 -23.42 5.72
CA GLY A 54 12.48 -23.19 6.68
C GLY A 54 11.26 -24.09 6.47
N PRO A 55 10.10 -23.70 7.02
CA PRO A 55 9.87 -22.43 7.72
C PRO A 55 10.45 -22.41 9.15
N GLN A 56 11.00 -21.28 9.57
CA GLN A 56 11.28 -20.96 10.98
C GLN A 56 10.35 -19.82 11.40
N ASN A 57 9.48 -20.05 12.39
CA ASN A 57 8.42 -19.11 12.79
C ASN A 57 7.56 -18.64 11.60
N ASN A 58 7.20 -19.57 10.70
CA ASN A 58 6.47 -19.32 9.44
C ASN A 58 7.24 -18.45 8.41
N ILE A 59 8.53 -18.23 8.60
CA ILE A 59 9.38 -17.48 7.67
C ILE A 59 10.28 -18.45 6.90
N TRP A 60 10.23 -18.34 5.57
CA TRP A 60 11.15 -18.97 4.64
C TRP A 60 12.31 -18.02 4.36
N HIS A 61 13.53 -18.52 4.37
CA HIS A 61 14.70 -17.65 4.31
C HIS A 61 15.89 -18.29 3.61
N GLY A 62 16.82 -17.45 3.18
CA GLY A 62 18.13 -17.89 2.73
C GLY A 62 19.05 -16.72 2.44
N PHE A 63 20.31 -17.04 2.20
CA PHE A 63 21.35 -16.08 1.90
C PHE A 63 21.98 -16.40 0.55
N LEU A 64 21.97 -15.42 -0.36
CA LEU A 64 22.63 -15.53 -1.66
C LEU A 64 23.97 -14.79 -1.60
N PRO A 65 25.10 -15.51 -1.49
CA PRO A 65 26.43 -14.89 -1.43
C PRO A 65 26.77 -14.17 -2.74
N ASP A 66 27.60 -13.14 -2.63
CA ASP A 66 28.17 -12.35 -3.73
C ASP A 66 27.14 -11.65 -4.63
N ALA A 67 25.85 -11.68 -4.27
CA ALA A 67 24.80 -10.93 -4.92
C ALA A 67 24.72 -9.50 -4.34
N GLY A 68 24.29 -8.54 -5.17
CA GLY A 68 24.21 -7.14 -4.81
C GLY A 68 22.95 -6.42 -5.31
N PRO A 69 22.81 -5.12 -5.01
CA PRO A 69 21.68 -4.31 -5.45
C PRO A 69 21.46 -4.41 -6.97
N GLY A 70 20.20 -4.36 -7.39
CA GLY A 70 19.81 -4.55 -8.79
C GLY A 70 19.50 -5.99 -9.19
N LEU A 71 19.72 -6.97 -8.30
CA LEU A 71 19.26 -8.34 -8.52
C LEU A 71 17.74 -8.38 -8.70
N ILE A 72 17.27 -9.02 -9.77
CA ILE A 72 15.85 -9.12 -10.13
C ILE A 72 15.32 -10.49 -9.72
N TYR A 73 14.22 -10.53 -8.97
CA TYR A 73 13.70 -11.76 -8.41
C TYR A 73 12.17 -11.81 -8.25
N GLY A 74 11.66 -13.01 -7.98
CA GLY A 74 10.31 -13.27 -7.50
C GLY A 74 10.26 -14.62 -6.79
N TYR A 75 9.09 -15.02 -6.29
CA TYR A 75 8.91 -16.28 -5.59
C TYR A 75 7.98 -17.22 -6.33
N ARG A 76 8.20 -18.53 -6.18
CA ARG A 76 7.20 -19.57 -6.45
C ARG A 76 6.97 -20.35 -5.18
N VAL A 77 5.71 -20.56 -4.85
CA VAL A 77 5.31 -21.16 -3.58
C VAL A 77 4.46 -22.38 -3.87
N ASP A 78 4.92 -23.52 -3.37
CA ASP A 78 4.20 -24.78 -3.44
C ASP A 78 3.51 -25.06 -2.10
N GLY A 79 2.35 -25.70 -2.15
CA GLY A 79 1.52 -25.94 -0.98
C GLY A 79 0.17 -26.56 -1.34
N PRO A 80 -0.70 -26.79 -0.34
CA PRO A 80 -2.01 -27.37 -0.57
C PRO A 80 -2.88 -26.49 -1.49
N TYR A 81 -3.46 -27.10 -2.52
CA TYR A 81 -4.46 -26.46 -3.36
C TYR A 81 -5.84 -27.05 -3.07
N ASP A 82 -6.65 -26.31 -2.33
CA ASP A 82 -8.04 -26.65 -2.03
C ASP A 82 -8.84 -25.34 -1.85
N PRO A 83 -9.38 -24.79 -2.94
CA PRO A 83 -10.14 -23.55 -2.91
C PRO A 83 -11.35 -23.61 -1.98
N SER A 84 -11.97 -24.78 -1.77
CA SER A 84 -13.12 -24.92 -0.85
C SER A 84 -12.76 -24.62 0.61
N ARG A 85 -11.47 -24.75 0.94
CA ARG A 85 -10.89 -24.40 2.24
C ARG A 85 -10.12 -23.09 2.22
N GLY A 86 -10.14 -22.36 1.11
CA GLY A 86 -9.39 -21.12 0.93
C GLY A 86 -7.89 -21.31 0.71
N LEU A 87 -7.42 -22.53 0.45
CA LEU A 87 -6.02 -22.85 0.21
C LEU A 87 -5.71 -22.70 -1.29
N ARG A 88 -4.86 -21.75 -1.67
CA ARG A 88 -4.67 -21.29 -3.06
C ARG A 88 -3.20 -21.27 -3.51
N TYR A 89 -2.39 -22.19 -2.99
CA TYR A 89 -1.00 -22.33 -3.39
C TYR A 89 -0.88 -22.86 -4.83
N ASN A 90 -0.10 -22.19 -5.67
CA ASN A 90 0.12 -22.63 -7.05
C ASN A 90 1.54 -22.25 -7.51
N PRO A 91 2.48 -23.21 -7.60
CA PRO A 91 3.87 -22.92 -7.96
C PRO A 91 4.06 -22.51 -9.43
N SER A 92 3.06 -22.70 -10.30
CA SER A 92 3.08 -22.17 -11.67
C SER A 92 2.95 -20.64 -11.71
N ARG A 93 2.53 -20.00 -10.62
CA ARG A 93 2.50 -18.53 -10.50
C ARG A 93 3.81 -18.00 -9.93
N LEU A 94 4.46 -17.10 -10.67
CA LEU A 94 5.47 -16.20 -10.13
C LEU A 94 4.76 -15.14 -9.29
N LEU A 95 5.21 -15.00 -8.05
CA LEU A 95 4.68 -14.10 -7.04
C LEU A 95 5.66 -12.97 -6.79
N LEU A 96 5.12 -11.76 -6.64
CA LEU A 96 5.88 -10.60 -6.21
C LEU A 96 6.13 -10.66 -4.69
N ASP A 97 7.32 -10.24 -4.26
CA ASP A 97 7.64 -10.06 -2.85
C ASP A 97 6.80 -8.91 -2.26
N PRO A 98 5.99 -9.14 -1.19
CA PRO A 98 5.20 -8.09 -0.55
C PRO A 98 6.04 -6.93 0.00
N TYR A 99 7.33 -7.16 0.25
CA TYR A 99 8.30 -6.18 0.75
C TYR A 99 9.16 -5.57 -0.37
N ALA A 100 8.83 -5.80 -1.64
CA ALA A 100 9.56 -5.23 -2.77
C ALA A 100 9.51 -3.69 -2.76
N ARG A 101 10.69 -3.05 -2.75
CA ARG A 101 10.85 -1.58 -2.77
C ARG A 101 11.03 -1.00 -4.16
N ARG A 102 11.42 -1.83 -5.13
CA ARG A 102 11.56 -1.49 -6.55
C ARG A 102 11.10 -2.64 -7.42
N LEU A 103 10.51 -2.33 -8.57
CA LEU A 103 10.02 -3.32 -9.53
C LEU A 103 10.68 -3.18 -10.90
N HIS A 104 10.92 -4.32 -11.57
CA HIS A 104 11.40 -4.42 -12.95
C HIS A 104 10.35 -5.02 -13.87
N GLY A 105 10.22 -4.48 -15.08
CA GLY A 105 9.23 -4.91 -16.08
C GLY A 105 7.81 -4.40 -15.82
N GLU A 106 6.95 -4.48 -16.82
CA GLU A 106 5.56 -4.00 -16.73
C GLU A 106 4.61 -5.14 -16.38
N PHE A 107 3.57 -4.83 -15.60
CA PHE A 107 2.42 -5.72 -15.49
C PHE A 107 1.64 -5.70 -16.80
N ARG A 108 1.32 -6.89 -17.32
CA ARG A 108 0.47 -7.06 -18.49
C ARG A 108 -0.62 -8.05 -18.17
N TRP A 109 -1.87 -7.66 -18.36
CA TRP A 109 -2.98 -8.58 -18.15
C TRP A 109 -2.87 -9.79 -19.06
N HIS A 110 -2.99 -10.98 -18.48
CA HIS A 110 -2.94 -12.26 -19.16
C HIS A 110 -3.69 -13.32 -18.34
N GLU A 111 -4.36 -14.26 -18.99
CA GLU A 111 -5.20 -15.26 -18.30
C GLU A 111 -4.39 -16.21 -17.40
N SER A 112 -3.09 -16.35 -17.65
CA SER A 112 -2.19 -17.15 -16.79
C SER A 112 -2.02 -16.59 -15.37
N HIS A 113 -2.46 -15.36 -15.09
CA HIS A 113 -2.57 -14.89 -13.71
C HIS A 113 -3.76 -15.51 -12.97
N LEU A 114 -4.80 -15.94 -13.68
CA LEU A 114 -6.03 -16.45 -13.09
C LEU A 114 -5.84 -17.88 -12.61
N ASP A 115 -6.53 -18.24 -11.54
CA ASP A 115 -6.53 -19.58 -10.98
C ASP A 115 -7.79 -20.33 -11.43
N ARG A 116 -7.76 -20.86 -12.66
CA ARG A 116 -8.87 -21.58 -13.31
C ARG A 116 -8.41 -22.94 -13.86
N PRO A 117 -9.31 -23.93 -14.04
CA PRO A 117 -8.93 -25.26 -14.52
C PRO A 117 -8.15 -25.26 -15.85
N ASP A 118 -8.46 -24.32 -16.74
CA ASP A 118 -7.84 -24.16 -18.07
C ASP A 118 -6.48 -23.45 -18.04
N THR A 119 -6.19 -22.66 -17.01
CA THR A 119 -4.93 -21.89 -16.89
C THR A 119 -4.06 -22.31 -15.70
N GLN A 120 -4.51 -23.29 -14.90
CA GLN A 120 -3.90 -23.64 -13.61
C GLN A 120 -2.39 -23.90 -13.70
N LEU A 121 -1.95 -24.54 -14.79
CA LEU A 121 -0.54 -24.90 -14.99
C LEU A 121 0.29 -23.82 -15.71
N ASP A 122 -0.34 -22.78 -16.24
CA ASP A 122 0.33 -21.77 -17.06
C ASP A 122 1.30 -20.90 -16.25
N ASP A 123 2.45 -20.60 -16.84
CA ASP A 123 3.40 -19.68 -16.24
C ASP A 123 2.97 -18.22 -16.49
N ASN A 124 2.93 -17.41 -15.43
CA ASN A 124 2.65 -15.98 -15.51
C ASN A 124 3.92 -15.11 -15.54
N ALA A 125 5.12 -15.70 -15.42
CA ALA A 125 6.37 -14.96 -15.25
C ALA A 125 6.66 -13.99 -16.40
N ALA A 126 6.25 -14.29 -17.63
CA ALA A 126 6.43 -13.39 -18.77
C ALA A 126 5.62 -12.08 -18.66
N TRP A 127 4.53 -12.09 -17.89
CA TRP A 127 3.53 -11.02 -17.79
C TRP A 127 3.56 -10.28 -16.45
N MET A 128 4.27 -10.84 -15.45
CA MET A 128 4.46 -10.26 -14.13
C MET A 128 5.65 -9.29 -14.08
N PRO A 129 5.55 -8.15 -13.36
CA PRO A 129 6.74 -7.44 -12.89
C PRO A 129 7.49 -8.30 -11.86
N LYS A 130 8.77 -7.99 -11.66
CA LYS A 130 9.65 -8.68 -10.72
C LYS A 130 10.15 -7.70 -9.66
N ALA A 131 10.42 -8.20 -8.46
CA ALA A 131 11.05 -7.41 -7.42
C ALA A 131 12.52 -7.13 -7.78
N VAL A 132 13.04 -5.99 -7.35
CA VAL A 132 14.45 -5.61 -7.50
C VAL A 132 15.03 -5.31 -6.14
N VAL A 133 16.14 -5.96 -5.81
CA VAL A 133 16.85 -5.69 -4.57
C VAL A 133 17.40 -4.28 -4.60
N SER A 134 17.06 -3.50 -3.57
CA SER A 134 17.38 -2.08 -3.45
C SER A 134 18.35 -1.87 -2.29
N ASP A 135 19.27 -0.92 -2.43
CA ASP A 135 20.05 -0.41 -1.30
C ASP A 135 19.63 1.04 -1.05
N ASP A 136 18.84 1.22 0.00
CA ASP A 136 18.20 2.50 0.31
C ASP A 136 19.13 3.45 1.09
N ARG A 137 20.33 2.99 1.48
CA ARG A 137 21.27 3.74 2.34
C ARG A 137 22.05 4.84 1.61
N CYS A 138 21.90 4.96 0.29
CA CYS A 138 22.77 5.82 -0.53
C CYS A 138 22.20 7.20 -0.86
N PHE A 139 20.97 7.53 -0.43
CA PHE A 139 20.37 8.83 -0.70
C PHE A 139 20.80 9.88 0.34
N ASP A 140 21.38 10.99 -0.11
CA ASP A 140 21.75 12.10 0.77
C ASP A 140 20.56 13.05 0.99
N TRP A 141 20.00 13.05 2.20
CA TRP A 141 18.92 13.96 2.60
C TRP A 141 19.40 15.38 2.89
N GLU A 142 20.71 15.68 2.86
CA GLU A 142 21.30 17.00 3.17
C GLU A 142 20.76 17.60 4.49
N GLY A 143 20.55 16.75 5.50
CA GLY A 143 20.06 17.14 6.82
C GLY A 143 18.55 17.40 6.93
N ASP A 144 17.76 17.04 5.90
CA ASP A 144 16.31 17.11 5.92
C ASP A 144 15.69 16.34 7.11
N ARG A 145 14.57 16.86 7.61
CA ARG A 145 13.78 16.29 8.71
C ARG A 145 12.31 16.57 8.47
N LEU A 146 11.45 15.71 9.02
CA LEU A 146 10.00 15.92 9.06
C LEU A 146 9.67 17.30 9.65
N LEU A 147 8.71 17.99 9.05
CA LEU A 147 8.42 19.40 9.39
C LEU A 147 7.58 19.54 10.67
N HIS A 148 6.74 18.54 10.97
CA HIS A 148 5.86 18.50 12.14
C HIS A 148 5.02 19.77 12.33
N ILE A 149 4.44 20.29 11.25
CA ILE A 149 3.50 21.42 11.31
C ILE A 149 2.26 20.95 12.12
N PRO A 150 1.80 21.69 13.13
CA PRO A 150 0.61 21.28 13.88
C PRO A 150 -0.63 21.13 12.98
N MET A 151 -1.48 20.14 13.26
CA MET A 151 -2.70 19.92 12.47
C MET A 151 -3.63 21.16 12.46
N ALA A 152 -3.66 21.91 13.56
CA ALA A 152 -4.45 23.15 13.67
C ALA A 152 -3.97 24.28 12.75
N ASP A 153 -2.69 24.25 12.36
CA ASP A 153 -2.08 25.22 11.43
C ASP A 153 -2.04 24.67 10.00
N SER A 154 -2.56 23.46 9.77
CA SER A 154 -2.43 22.77 8.49
C SER A 154 -3.51 23.17 7.50
N VAL A 155 -3.09 23.44 6.26
CA VAL A 155 -3.96 23.58 5.09
C VAL A 155 -3.53 22.54 4.06
N ILE A 156 -4.35 21.49 3.92
CA ILE A 156 -4.06 20.32 3.09
C ILE A 156 -4.52 20.56 1.65
N TYR A 157 -3.66 20.24 0.69
CA TYR A 157 -3.94 20.29 -0.74
C TYR A 157 -3.89 18.90 -1.37
N GLU A 158 -5.06 18.28 -1.54
CA GLU A 158 -5.20 17.01 -2.26
C GLU A 158 -4.79 17.20 -3.73
N VAL A 159 -3.84 16.39 -4.19
CA VAL A 159 -3.24 16.55 -5.51
C VAL A 159 -2.82 15.23 -6.14
N HIS A 160 -3.05 15.11 -7.44
CA HIS A 160 -2.57 14.00 -8.24
C HIS A 160 -1.22 14.32 -8.88
N VAL A 161 -0.18 13.53 -8.60
CA VAL A 161 1.21 13.76 -9.09
C VAL A 161 1.25 14.04 -10.60
N LYS A 162 0.65 13.14 -11.40
CA LYS A 162 0.53 13.35 -12.85
C LYS A 162 -0.26 14.61 -13.22
N GLY A 163 -1.51 14.71 -12.76
CA GLY A 163 -2.43 15.80 -13.15
C GLY A 163 -1.89 17.19 -12.85
N PHE A 164 -1.21 17.37 -11.72
CA PHE A 164 -0.75 18.66 -11.23
C PHE A 164 0.15 19.42 -12.20
N THR A 165 1.09 18.73 -12.84
CA THR A 165 2.08 19.36 -13.73
C THR A 165 1.96 18.94 -15.19
N ARG A 166 1.06 18.01 -15.54
CA ARG A 166 0.99 17.44 -16.90
C ARG A 166 0.83 18.48 -18.00
N THR A 167 0.02 19.52 -17.75
CA THR A 167 -0.28 20.59 -18.71
C THR A 167 0.34 21.93 -18.32
N ASN A 168 1.20 21.97 -17.30
CA ASN A 168 1.82 23.22 -16.86
C ASN A 168 2.95 23.63 -17.82
N PRO A 169 2.81 24.74 -18.58
CA PRO A 169 3.81 25.14 -19.56
C PRO A 169 5.14 25.59 -18.93
N HIS A 170 5.13 25.98 -17.66
CA HIS A 170 6.32 26.43 -16.92
C HIS A 170 7.15 25.27 -16.33
N VAL A 171 6.65 24.04 -16.42
CA VAL A 171 7.41 22.83 -16.10
C VAL A 171 8.04 22.30 -17.39
N PRO A 172 9.35 21.95 -17.40
CA PRO A 172 10.00 21.31 -18.55
C PRO A 172 9.21 20.09 -19.03
N ALA A 173 9.05 19.95 -20.35
CA ALA A 173 8.11 19.00 -20.94
C ALA A 173 8.34 17.55 -20.49
N GLU A 174 9.61 17.19 -20.30
CA GLU A 174 10.09 15.89 -19.86
C GLU A 174 9.84 15.59 -18.37
N LEU A 175 9.54 16.60 -17.55
CA LEU A 175 9.21 16.46 -16.12
C LEU A 175 7.70 16.57 -15.85
N ARG A 176 6.88 16.84 -16.88
CA ARG A 176 5.44 17.05 -16.69
C ARG A 176 4.71 15.78 -16.28
N GLY A 177 4.11 15.83 -15.11
CA GLY A 177 3.34 14.76 -14.50
C GLY A 177 4.19 13.70 -13.80
N THR A 178 5.39 14.07 -13.35
CA THR A 178 6.30 13.21 -12.58
C THR A 178 6.59 13.79 -11.19
N TYR A 179 7.21 12.99 -10.31
CA TYR A 179 7.71 13.45 -9.01
C TYR A 179 8.65 14.66 -9.17
N GLU A 180 9.62 14.57 -10.07
CA GLU A 180 10.54 15.67 -10.40
C GLU A 180 9.80 16.91 -10.94
N GLY A 181 8.66 16.73 -11.62
CA GLY A 181 7.79 17.83 -12.02
C GLY A 181 7.26 18.63 -10.84
N MET A 182 6.86 17.95 -9.76
CA MET A 182 6.41 18.58 -8.52
C MET A 182 7.53 19.29 -7.78
N ALA A 183 8.77 18.83 -7.94
CA ALA A 183 9.97 19.43 -7.35
C ALA A 183 10.46 20.70 -8.08
N THR A 184 9.86 21.06 -9.22
CA THR A 184 10.29 22.23 -9.99
C THR A 184 9.94 23.55 -9.31
N PRO A 185 10.70 24.64 -9.55
CA PRO A 185 10.38 25.97 -9.02
C PRO A 185 8.95 26.42 -9.35
N ALA A 186 8.48 26.17 -10.58
CA ALA A 186 7.14 26.57 -11.01
C ALA A 186 6.02 25.90 -10.18
N ALA A 187 6.20 24.62 -9.83
CA ALA A 187 5.28 23.86 -8.99
C ALA A 187 5.32 24.34 -7.53
N ILE A 188 6.52 24.44 -6.96
CA ILE A 188 6.72 24.84 -5.56
C ILE A 188 6.23 26.28 -5.32
N GLU A 189 6.59 27.22 -6.20
CA GLU A 189 6.14 28.62 -6.08
C GLU A 189 4.61 28.73 -6.18
N HIS A 190 3.96 27.89 -6.97
CA HIS A 190 2.50 27.84 -7.02
C HIS A 190 1.91 27.43 -5.67
N LEU A 191 2.40 26.34 -5.07
CA LEU A 191 1.96 25.87 -3.75
C LEU A 191 2.20 26.93 -2.67
N LYS A 192 3.39 27.57 -2.66
CA LYS A 192 3.71 28.65 -1.73
C LYS A 192 2.79 29.87 -1.89
N ARG A 193 2.48 30.27 -3.12
CA ARG A 193 1.54 31.38 -3.38
C ARG A 193 0.12 31.04 -2.96
N LEU A 194 -0.30 29.78 -3.10
CA LEU A 194 -1.60 29.31 -2.62
C LEU A 194 -1.70 29.34 -1.09
N GLY A 195 -0.56 29.18 -0.39
CA GLY A 195 -0.48 29.25 1.06
C GLY A 195 -0.81 27.92 1.76
N VAL A 196 -0.68 26.80 1.05
CA VAL A 196 -0.88 25.46 1.60
C VAL A 196 0.34 25.03 2.40
N THR A 197 0.14 24.22 3.44
CA THR A 197 1.22 23.75 4.31
C THR A 197 1.55 22.28 4.08
N ALA A 198 0.61 21.53 3.49
CA ALA A 198 0.79 20.11 3.19
C ALA A 198 0.18 19.79 1.82
N VAL A 199 0.83 18.91 1.07
CA VAL A 199 0.23 18.24 -0.09
C VAL A 199 -0.20 16.85 0.32
N GLU A 200 -1.44 16.47 0.00
CA GLU A 200 -1.93 15.10 0.14
C GLU A 200 -1.91 14.46 -1.25
N LEU A 201 -0.94 13.57 -1.46
CA LEU A 201 -0.78 12.91 -2.75
C LEU A 201 -1.79 11.77 -2.87
N LEU A 202 -2.57 11.76 -3.95
CA LEU A 202 -3.28 10.54 -4.37
C LEU A 202 -2.30 9.35 -4.48
N PRO A 203 -2.79 8.10 -4.42
CA PRO A 203 -1.95 6.92 -4.23
C PRO A 203 -0.67 6.88 -5.09
N VAL A 204 0.46 6.86 -4.39
CA VAL A 204 1.81 6.82 -4.98
C VAL A 204 2.49 5.47 -4.80
N GLN A 205 1.91 4.54 -4.05
CA GLN A 205 2.38 3.15 -4.02
C GLN A 205 2.15 2.52 -5.40
N GLU A 206 3.06 1.64 -5.83
CA GLU A 206 2.98 1.02 -7.15
C GLU A 206 1.68 0.24 -7.29
N SER A 207 0.86 0.68 -8.25
CA SER A 207 -0.47 0.16 -8.54
C SER A 207 -0.60 -0.28 -9.99
N ILE A 208 -1.53 -1.19 -10.24
CA ILE A 208 -1.82 -1.69 -11.58
C ILE A 208 -3.24 -1.33 -12.01
N SER A 209 -3.48 -1.35 -13.32
CA SER A 209 -4.84 -1.24 -13.84
C SER A 209 -5.53 -2.59 -13.78
N GLU A 210 -6.80 -2.58 -13.42
CA GLU A 210 -7.69 -3.72 -13.39
C GLU A 210 -7.83 -4.31 -14.79
N GLY A 211 -7.99 -5.64 -14.88
CA GLY A 211 -8.16 -6.34 -16.15
C GLY A 211 -9.31 -5.76 -16.99
N THR A 212 -10.43 -5.44 -16.35
CA THR A 212 -11.60 -4.81 -17.00
C THR A 212 -11.30 -3.44 -17.61
N LEU A 213 -10.51 -2.59 -16.93
CA LEU A 213 -10.10 -1.30 -17.49
C LEU A 213 -9.17 -1.50 -18.69
N ILE A 214 -8.24 -2.45 -18.60
CA ILE A 214 -7.30 -2.77 -19.68
C ILE A 214 -8.07 -3.26 -20.93
N GLU A 215 -9.04 -4.15 -20.74
CA GLU A 215 -9.90 -4.66 -21.81
C GLU A 215 -10.73 -3.54 -22.48
N MET A 216 -11.10 -2.51 -21.73
CA MET A 216 -11.78 -1.32 -22.25
C MET A 216 -10.82 -0.30 -22.91
N GLY A 217 -9.51 -0.55 -22.93
CA GLY A 217 -8.50 0.41 -23.41
C GLY A 217 -8.32 1.61 -22.47
N LEU A 218 -8.70 1.46 -21.20
CA LEU A 218 -8.56 2.47 -20.15
C LEU A 218 -7.39 2.12 -19.22
N SER A 219 -7.09 3.02 -18.29
CA SER A 219 -6.12 2.78 -17.21
C SER A 219 -6.64 3.36 -15.91
N ASN A 220 -6.19 2.78 -14.79
CA ASN A 220 -6.49 3.30 -13.48
C ASN A 220 -5.69 4.58 -13.25
N TYR A 221 -6.35 5.73 -13.33
CA TYR A 221 -5.71 7.03 -13.18
C TYR A 221 -5.32 7.28 -11.72
N TRP A 222 -6.27 7.16 -10.79
CA TRP A 222 -6.09 7.51 -9.38
C TRP A 222 -5.07 6.62 -8.66
N GLY A 223 -5.02 5.32 -8.98
CA GLY A 223 -4.05 4.40 -8.41
C GLY A 223 -4.50 3.66 -7.13
N TYR A 224 -5.79 3.71 -6.76
CA TYR A 224 -6.36 2.93 -5.63
C TYR A 224 -6.46 1.44 -5.96
N ASN A 225 -5.32 0.80 -6.27
CA ASN A 225 -5.21 -0.61 -6.63
C ASN A 225 -3.76 -1.10 -6.45
N THR A 226 -3.25 -0.96 -5.23
CA THR A 226 -1.82 -1.10 -4.89
C THR A 226 -1.29 -2.53 -4.99
N LEU A 227 -0.27 -2.75 -5.81
CA LEU A 227 0.43 -4.02 -5.99
C LEU A 227 1.68 -4.17 -5.09
N ALA A 228 2.34 -3.08 -4.72
CA ALA A 228 3.53 -3.13 -3.86
C ALA A 228 3.53 -1.95 -2.86
N PHE A 229 3.38 -2.26 -1.57
CA PHE A 229 3.22 -1.26 -0.51
C PHE A 229 4.47 -0.40 -0.26
N PHE A 230 5.66 -0.92 -0.59
CA PHE A 230 6.93 -0.26 -0.33
C PHE A 230 7.52 0.43 -1.57
N ALA A 231 6.96 0.20 -2.75
CA ALA A 231 7.52 0.74 -3.99
C ALA A 231 6.76 2.01 -4.42
N PRO A 232 7.44 3.15 -4.60
CA PRO A 232 6.85 4.31 -5.29
C PRO A 232 6.49 3.96 -6.73
N SER A 233 5.41 4.55 -7.23
CA SER A 233 4.87 4.15 -8.52
C SER A 233 5.74 4.63 -9.68
N ARG A 234 6.08 3.68 -10.55
CA ARG A 234 6.94 3.92 -11.72
C ARG A 234 6.29 4.82 -12.76
N ARG A 235 4.95 4.92 -12.77
CA ARG A 235 4.19 5.77 -13.69
C ARG A 235 4.44 7.27 -13.49
N TYR A 236 4.97 7.66 -12.32
CA TYR A 236 5.27 9.05 -11.97
C TYR A 236 6.76 9.34 -11.94
N ALA A 237 7.59 8.39 -12.38
CA ALA A 237 9.05 8.52 -12.42
C ALA A 237 9.55 8.42 -13.85
N ARG A 238 10.77 8.90 -14.09
CA ARG A 238 11.44 8.77 -15.39
C ARG A 238 12.40 7.59 -15.43
N GLN A 239 13.16 7.39 -14.34
CA GLN A 239 14.24 6.42 -14.27
C GLN A 239 14.28 5.72 -12.90
N ASP A 240 14.31 6.49 -11.82
CA ASP A 240 14.45 5.96 -10.46
C ASP A 240 13.33 6.47 -9.57
N PRO A 241 12.20 5.73 -9.47
CA PRO A 241 11.05 6.16 -8.69
C PRO A 241 11.36 6.42 -7.23
N VAL A 242 12.30 5.67 -6.63
CA VAL A 242 12.65 5.84 -5.22
C VAL A 242 13.36 7.16 -5.01
N ASN A 243 14.42 7.42 -5.77
CA ASN A 243 15.20 8.64 -5.61
C ASN A 243 14.47 9.88 -6.12
N GLU A 244 13.70 9.78 -7.21
CA GLU A 244 12.86 10.89 -7.71
C GLU A 244 11.76 11.26 -6.71
N PHE A 245 11.16 10.28 -6.01
CA PHE A 245 10.22 10.57 -4.92
C PHE A 245 10.91 11.27 -3.74
N ARG A 246 12.06 10.76 -3.30
CA ARG A 246 12.82 11.38 -2.19
C ARG A 246 13.28 12.81 -2.52
N HIS A 247 13.71 13.06 -3.76
CA HIS A 247 14.02 14.42 -4.22
C HIS A 247 12.80 15.34 -4.16
N MET A 248 11.63 14.87 -4.58
CA MET A 248 10.39 15.63 -4.49
C MET A 248 10.07 15.98 -3.03
N VAL A 249 10.10 15.02 -2.12
CA VAL A 249 9.87 15.25 -0.67
C VAL A 249 10.85 16.28 -0.14
N LYS A 250 12.15 16.08 -0.35
CA LYS A 250 13.21 17.00 0.07
C LYS A 250 13.03 18.42 -0.48
N ALA A 251 12.58 18.56 -1.73
CA ALA A 251 12.32 19.86 -2.33
C ALA A 251 11.10 20.56 -1.72
N LEU A 252 10.03 19.82 -1.41
CA LEU A 252 8.85 20.33 -0.72
C LEU A 252 9.16 20.71 0.73
N HIS A 253 9.94 19.90 1.44
CA HIS A 253 10.37 20.20 2.81
C HIS A 253 11.20 21.48 2.89
N ARG A 254 12.14 21.68 1.97
CA ARG A 254 12.90 22.95 1.83
C ARG A 254 12.00 24.17 1.61
N ALA A 255 10.82 23.96 1.03
CA ALA A 255 9.82 25.00 0.84
C ALA A 255 8.89 25.18 2.05
N GLY A 256 9.01 24.35 3.08
CA GLY A 256 8.14 24.33 4.26
C GLY A 256 6.78 23.67 4.00
N ILE A 257 6.73 22.70 3.08
CA ILE A 257 5.51 21.99 2.69
C ILE A 257 5.65 20.51 3.05
N GLU A 258 4.73 20.00 3.86
CA GLU A 258 4.65 18.59 4.26
C GLU A 258 4.11 17.71 3.14
N VAL A 259 4.45 16.43 3.19
CA VAL A 259 3.96 15.39 2.27
C VAL A 259 3.12 14.37 3.05
N ILE A 260 1.84 14.32 2.74
CA ILE A 260 0.89 13.31 3.23
C ILE A 260 0.59 12.35 2.08
N LEU A 261 0.61 11.04 2.35
CA LEU A 261 0.28 10.04 1.35
C LEU A 261 -1.13 9.47 1.55
N ASP A 262 -1.92 9.47 0.49
CA ASP A 262 -3.09 8.62 0.42
C ASP A 262 -2.65 7.15 0.24
N VAL A 263 -3.03 6.30 1.19
CA VAL A 263 -2.56 4.91 1.29
C VAL A 263 -3.73 3.92 1.30
N VAL A 264 -3.54 2.84 0.56
CA VAL A 264 -4.56 1.79 0.37
C VAL A 264 -4.05 0.50 0.98
N TYR A 265 -4.35 0.30 2.27
CA TYR A 265 -4.04 -0.94 2.99
C TYR A 265 -5.26 -1.84 3.19
N ASN A 266 -6.41 -1.45 2.66
CA ASN A 266 -7.69 -2.14 2.87
C ASN A 266 -7.94 -3.29 1.85
N HIS A 267 -7.38 -3.21 0.62
CA HIS A 267 -7.51 -4.23 -0.42
C HIS A 267 -6.26 -4.33 -1.31
N THR A 268 -6.26 -5.29 -2.24
CA THR A 268 -5.21 -5.48 -3.27
C THR A 268 -5.81 -5.74 -4.67
N PRO A 269 -5.00 -5.60 -5.75
CA PRO A 269 -5.42 -5.92 -7.12
C PRO A 269 -5.71 -7.40 -7.39
N GLU A 270 -5.50 -8.29 -6.42
CA GLU A 270 -5.83 -9.70 -6.58
C GLU A 270 -7.35 -9.95 -6.61
N GLY A 271 -8.16 -8.93 -6.27
CA GLY A 271 -9.62 -8.98 -6.37
C GLY A 271 -10.26 -10.14 -5.61
N ASP A 272 -11.42 -10.59 -6.08
CA ASP A 272 -12.16 -11.71 -5.50
C ASP A 272 -11.56 -13.09 -5.89
N GLN A 273 -12.26 -14.18 -5.58
CA GLN A 273 -11.84 -15.55 -5.90
C GLN A 273 -11.57 -15.85 -7.38
N ARG A 274 -12.05 -15.00 -8.30
CA ARG A 274 -11.82 -15.10 -9.75
C ARG A 274 -10.71 -14.18 -10.22
N GLY A 275 -10.22 -13.29 -9.36
CA GLY A 275 -9.12 -12.38 -9.64
C GLY A 275 -7.76 -13.10 -9.73
N PRO A 276 -6.72 -12.35 -10.11
CA PRO A 276 -5.40 -12.90 -10.38
C PRO A 276 -4.65 -13.30 -9.09
N THR A 277 -3.70 -14.24 -9.24
CA THR A 277 -2.69 -14.57 -8.23
C THR A 277 -1.37 -13.92 -8.61
N LEU A 278 -0.98 -12.90 -7.84
CA LEU A 278 0.12 -11.96 -8.10
C LEU A 278 1.14 -11.90 -6.96
N SER A 279 0.71 -12.02 -5.70
CA SER A 279 1.56 -11.93 -4.52
C SER A 279 0.92 -12.66 -3.32
N TRP A 280 0.14 -11.95 -2.50
CA TRP A 280 -0.36 -12.40 -1.21
C TRP A 280 -1.19 -13.69 -1.25
N ARG A 281 -2.09 -13.83 -2.24
CA ARG A 281 -2.94 -15.02 -2.42
C ARG A 281 -2.11 -16.29 -2.57
N GLY A 282 -1.05 -16.23 -3.36
CA GLY A 282 -0.16 -17.36 -3.61
C GLY A 282 0.84 -17.60 -2.47
N LEU A 283 1.11 -16.58 -1.65
CA LEU A 283 2.00 -16.68 -0.50
C LEU A 283 1.31 -17.28 0.72
N ASP A 284 0.16 -16.74 1.11
CA ASP A 284 -0.64 -17.27 2.22
C ASP A 284 -2.04 -16.62 2.22
N ASN A 285 -2.96 -17.18 1.42
CA ASN A 285 -4.28 -16.59 1.21
C ASN A 285 -5.07 -16.33 2.50
N GLN A 286 -5.00 -17.25 3.47
CA GLN A 286 -5.76 -17.15 4.71
C GLN A 286 -5.15 -16.18 5.71
N ALA A 287 -3.82 -16.02 5.69
CA ALA A 287 -3.16 -15.03 6.52
C ALA A 287 -3.47 -13.60 6.04
N TYR A 288 -3.35 -13.36 4.73
CA TYR A 288 -3.45 -12.01 4.17
C TYR A 288 -4.87 -11.50 3.99
N TYR A 289 -5.87 -12.36 3.77
CA TYR A 289 -7.24 -11.93 3.45
C TYR A 289 -8.27 -12.34 4.48
N HIS A 290 -9.29 -11.50 4.65
CA HIS A 290 -10.54 -11.94 5.27
C HIS A 290 -11.29 -12.84 4.28
N LEU A 291 -11.32 -14.14 4.57
CA LEU A 291 -12.15 -15.10 3.84
C LEU A 291 -13.53 -15.20 4.49
N SER A 292 -14.54 -15.52 3.67
CA SER A 292 -15.88 -15.72 4.20
C SER A 292 -15.91 -16.91 5.14
N ARG A 293 -16.61 -16.73 6.26
CA ARG A 293 -16.76 -17.76 7.29
C ARG A 293 -17.78 -18.81 6.89
N GLN A 294 -18.70 -18.46 6.00
CA GLN A 294 -19.72 -19.36 5.49
C GLN A 294 -19.12 -20.27 4.40
N ASP A 295 -18.25 -19.72 3.57
CA ASP A 295 -17.54 -20.46 2.52
C ASP A 295 -16.14 -19.86 2.29
N PRO A 296 -15.08 -20.51 2.81
CA PRO A 296 -13.69 -20.04 2.67
C PRO A 296 -13.18 -19.97 1.23
N ALA A 297 -13.94 -20.47 0.24
CA ALA A 297 -13.62 -20.23 -1.17
C ALA A 297 -13.78 -18.76 -1.58
N TYR A 298 -14.58 -17.99 -0.85
CA TYR A 298 -14.90 -16.59 -1.11
C TYR A 298 -14.22 -15.65 -0.13
N TYR A 299 -14.15 -14.37 -0.53
CA TYR A 299 -13.55 -13.29 0.23
C TYR A 299 -14.63 -12.42 0.87
N CYS A 300 -14.36 -11.90 2.07
CA CYS A 300 -15.13 -10.80 2.60
C CYS A 300 -14.76 -9.51 1.85
N ASN A 301 -15.76 -8.87 1.25
CA ASN A 301 -15.56 -7.67 0.43
C ASN A 301 -16.07 -6.42 1.16
N TYR A 302 -15.33 -5.97 2.19
CA TYR A 302 -15.69 -4.76 2.95
C TYR A 302 -15.40 -3.47 2.17
N THR A 303 -14.59 -3.55 1.14
CA THR A 303 -14.09 -2.42 0.34
C THR A 303 -14.91 -2.16 -0.91
N GLY A 304 -15.66 -3.16 -1.39
CA GLY A 304 -16.32 -3.15 -2.69
C GLY A 304 -15.39 -3.51 -3.86
N THR A 305 -14.12 -3.83 -3.62
CA THR A 305 -13.09 -4.11 -4.66
C THR A 305 -12.79 -5.59 -4.85
N GLY A 306 -13.44 -6.47 -4.10
CA GLY A 306 -13.42 -7.92 -4.27
C GLY A 306 -12.75 -8.68 -3.12
N ASN A 307 -11.82 -8.04 -2.41
CA ASN A 307 -11.19 -8.59 -1.21
C ASN A 307 -11.02 -7.54 -0.11
N SER A 308 -10.65 -7.99 1.09
CA SER A 308 -10.23 -7.11 2.17
C SER A 308 -9.04 -7.72 2.90
N LEU A 309 -7.96 -6.94 3.08
CA LEU A 309 -6.76 -7.36 3.81
C LEU A 309 -7.06 -7.54 5.29
N ASN A 310 -6.43 -8.57 5.88
CA ASN A 310 -6.67 -8.98 7.25
C ASN A 310 -5.67 -8.36 8.24
N ALA A 311 -5.89 -7.09 8.60
CA ALA A 311 -5.06 -6.38 9.59
C ALA A 311 -5.15 -6.96 11.02
N SER A 312 -6.02 -7.96 11.27
CA SER A 312 -6.06 -8.71 12.54
C SER A 312 -5.06 -9.87 12.57
N ASN A 313 -4.54 -10.31 11.42
CA ASN A 313 -3.46 -11.28 11.35
C ASN A 313 -2.10 -10.59 11.59
N TYR A 314 -1.26 -11.17 12.45
CA TYR A 314 0.00 -10.55 12.85
C TYR A 314 0.95 -10.26 11.67
N THR A 315 1.00 -11.12 10.63
CA THR A 315 1.94 -10.92 9.51
C THR A 315 1.48 -9.79 8.59
N THR A 316 0.19 -9.69 8.34
CA THR A 316 -0.41 -8.62 7.54
C THR A 316 -0.32 -7.30 8.28
N LEU A 317 -0.61 -7.30 9.58
CA LEU A 317 -0.41 -6.15 10.46
C LEU A 317 1.05 -5.68 10.44
N GLN A 318 2.00 -6.61 10.62
CA GLN A 318 3.42 -6.29 10.58
C GLN A 318 3.84 -5.69 9.24
N MET A 319 3.40 -6.27 8.12
CA MET A 319 3.66 -5.73 6.78
C MET A 319 3.14 -4.31 6.60
N ILE A 320 1.91 -4.02 7.04
CA ILE A 320 1.33 -2.68 6.96
C ILE A 320 2.14 -1.69 7.81
N LEU A 321 2.48 -2.05 9.06
CA LEU A 321 3.26 -1.20 9.95
C LEU A 321 4.70 -0.98 9.43
N ASP A 322 5.35 -2.03 8.95
CA ASP A 322 6.69 -1.92 8.36
C ASP A 322 6.66 -1.02 7.11
N SER A 323 5.59 -1.06 6.32
CA SER A 323 5.42 -0.15 5.20
C SER A 323 5.24 1.30 5.66
N LEU A 324 4.38 1.56 6.64
CA LEU A 324 4.23 2.89 7.22
C LEU A 324 5.56 3.43 7.76
N ARG A 325 6.32 2.62 8.51
CA ARG A 325 7.65 2.98 9.01
C ARG A 325 8.62 3.28 7.88
N TYR A 326 8.65 2.45 6.83
CA TYR A 326 9.48 2.70 5.66
C TYR A 326 9.17 4.06 5.01
N TRP A 327 7.89 4.40 4.82
CA TRP A 327 7.50 5.68 4.24
C TRP A 327 7.90 6.87 5.14
N VAL A 328 7.86 6.73 6.45
CA VAL A 328 8.30 7.78 7.39
C VAL A 328 9.82 7.88 7.47
N GLU A 329 10.50 6.79 7.80
CA GLU A 329 11.93 6.77 8.14
C GLU A 329 12.82 6.85 6.90
N GLU A 330 12.44 6.19 5.80
CA GLU A 330 13.29 6.08 4.59
C GLU A 330 12.85 7.01 3.46
N MET A 331 11.60 7.51 3.51
CA MET A 331 11.01 8.37 2.48
C MET A 331 10.56 9.74 3.01
N HIS A 332 10.71 9.99 4.32
CA HIS A 332 10.42 11.26 5.01
C HIS A 332 8.98 11.76 4.80
N VAL A 333 8.00 10.85 4.76
CA VAL A 333 6.58 11.23 4.70
C VAL A 333 6.09 11.75 6.06
N ASP A 334 5.38 12.88 6.09
CA ASP A 334 4.90 13.54 7.33
C ASP A 334 3.53 13.02 7.81
N GLY A 335 2.81 12.28 6.97
CA GLY A 335 1.47 11.81 7.28
C GLY A 335 0.86 10.84 6.29
N PHE A 336 -0.25 10.25 6.69
CA PHE A 336 -1.02 9.33 5.87
C PHE A 336 -2.51 9.66 5.92
N ARG A 337 -3.15 9.67 4.76
CA ARG A 337 -4.61 9.56 4.61
C ARG A 337 -4.95 8.12 4.25
N PHE A 338 -5.70 7.45 5.10
CA PHE A 338 -6.05 6.04 4.94
C PHE A 338 -7.37 5.92 4.19
N ASP A 339 -7.31 5.37 2.99
CA ASP A 339 -8.47 4.97 2.20
C ASP A 339 -9.27 3.87 2.93
N LEU A 340 -10.60 4.01 2.93
CA LEU A 340 -11.55 3.11 3.60
C LEU A 340 -11.03 2.59 4.95
N ALA A 341 -10.58 3.51 5.80
CA ALA A 341 -9.79 3.20 6.99
C ALA A 341 -10.52 2.25 7.97
N SER A 342 -11.86 2.18 7.91
CA SER A 342 -12.66 1.32 8.77
C SER A 342 -12.39 -0.17 8.53
N VAL A 343 -11.93 -0.55 7.33
CA VAL A 343 -11.54 -1.94 7.06
C VAL A 343 -10.40 -2.41 7.97
N LEU A 344 -9.48 -1.51 8.34
CA LEU A 344 -8.34 -1.85 9.21
C LEU A 344 -8.75 -2.14 10.66
N GLY A 345 -9.97 -1.75 11.05
CA GLY A 345 -10.59 -2.10 12.32
C GLY A 345 -11.51 -3.33 12.27
N ARG A 346 -11.72 -3.93 11.09
CA ARG A 346 -12.60 -5.10 10.94
C ARG A 346 -11.96 -6.31 11.61
N MET A 347 -12.61 -6.80 12.65
CA MET A 347 -12.22 -8.02 13.34
C MET A 347 -13.22 -9.13 13.13
N ALA A 348 -12.67 -10.32 12.95
CA ALA A 348 -13.42 -11.54 12.87
C ALA A 348 -13.53 -12.14 14.29
N LEU A 349 -14.48 -11.68 15.11
CA LEU A 349 -14.70 -12.23 16.46
C LEU A 349 -15.20 -13.68 16.41
N PRO A 350 -14.80 -14.59 17.32
CA PRO A 350 -15.34 -15.95 17.37
C PRO A 350 -16.88 -15.95 17.40
N GLY A 351 -17.51 -16.74 16.52
CA GLY A 351 -18.98 -16.85 16.44
C GLY A 351 -19.71 -15.70 15.74
N ALA A 352 -19.03 -14.62 15.34
CA ALA A 352 -19.65 -13.54 14.56
C ALA A 352 -19.97 -13.98 13.12
N VAL A 353 -21.03 -13.40 12.54
CA VAL A 353 -21.39 -13.57 11.13
C VAL A 353 -20.75 -12.43 10.32
N ASP A 354 -20.41 -12.69 9.06
CA ASP A 354 -19.95 -11.63 8.16
C ASP A 354 -21.08 -10.59 7.92
N PRO A 355 -20.76 -9.29 7.79
CA PRO A 355 -19.41 -8.72 7.85
C PRO A 355 -18.84 -8.63 9.27
N GLY A 356 -17.51 -8.73 9.39
CA GLY A 356 -16.81 -8.58 10.67
C GLY A 356 -17.09 -7.25 11.38
N HIS A 357 -16.95 -7.21 12.69
CA HIS A 357 -17.21 -6.03 13.51
C HIS A 357 -16.05 -5.03 13.41
N PHE A 358 -16.35 -3.73 13.24
CA PHE A 358 -15.34 -2.69 13.43
C PHE A 358 -15.08 -2.46 14.91
N ASP A 359 -13.83 -2.56 15.33
CA ASP A 359 -13.39 -2.20 16.68
C ASP A 359 -12.31 -1.11 16.60
N ARG A 360 -12.56 0.04 17.22
CA ARG A 360 -11.58 1.14 17.31
C ARG A 360 -10.36 0.80 18.16
N TYR A 361 -10.39 -0.30 18.91
CA TYR A 361 -9.27 -0.88 19.66
C TYR A 361 -8.68 -2.10 18.95
N ALA A 362 -8.97 -2.34 17.66
CA ALA A 362 -8.37 -3.41 16.89
C ALA A 362 -6.82 -3.37 16.91
N PRO A 363 -6.13 -4.51 16.69
CA PRO A 363 -4.67 -4.59 16.74
C PRO A 363 -3.94 -3.51 15.95
N PHE A 364 -4.45 -3.15 14.76
CA PHE A 364 -3.91 -2.08 13.93
C PHE A 364 -3.85 -0.73 14.67
N PHE A 365 -4.97 -0.27 15.22
CA PHE A 365 -5.05 1.04 15.88
C PHE A 365 -4.25 1.10 17.18
N GLN A 366 -4.13 -0.02 17.90
CA GLN A 366 -3.27 -0.08 19.08
C GLN A 366 -1.80 -0.03 18.68
N ALA A 367 -1.39 -0.82 17.68
CA ALA A 367 -0.01 -0.95 17.27
C ALA A 367 0.53 0.36 16.67
N ILE A 368 -0.24 1.04 15.81
CA ILE A 368 0.16 2.33 15.23
C ILE A 368 0.31 3.42 16.30
N ARG A 369 -0.58 3.43 17.31
CA ARG A 369 -0.57 4.47 18.35
C ARG A 369 0.61 4.37 19.30
N GLN A 370 1.07 3.15 19.60
CA GLN A 370 2.23 2.95 20.49
C GLN A 370 3.56 2.98 19.75
N ASP A 371 3.55 3.03 18.42
CA ASP A 371 4.76 2.92 17.60
C ASP A 371 5.63 4.18 17.68
N PRO A 372 6.89 4.09 18.14
CA PRO A 372 7.77 5.25 18.23
C PRO A 372 8.09 5.89 16.88
N ALA A 373 8.18 5.10 15.80
CA ALA A 373 8.49 5.60 14.47
C ALA A 373 7.30 6.34 13.82
N LEU A 374 6.07 6.05 14.29
CA LEU A 374 4.85 6.68 13.80
C LEU A 374 4.30 7.73 14.78
N ALA A 375 5.02 7.99 15.88
CA ALA A 375 4.64 8.98 16.87
C ALA A 375 4.74 10.40 16.29
N GLY A 376 3.65 11.17 16.41
CA GLY A 376 3.60 12.55 15.92
C GLY A 376 3.40 12.69 14.41
N ILE A 377 3.24 11.58 13.69
CA ILE A 377 2.86 11.55 12.27
C ILE A 377 1.36 11.85 12.14
N LYS A 378 0.97 12.60 11.10
CA LYS A 378 -0.45 12.88 10.85
C LYS A 378 -1.16 11.63 10.37
N LEU A 379 -2.23 11.24 11.06
CA LEU A 379 -3.09 10.12 10.69
C LEU A 379 -4.48 10.65 10.34
N ILE A 380 -4.87 10.55 9.08
CA ILE A 380 -6.16 11.00 8.56
C ILE A 380 -6.92 9.77 8.07
N ALA A 381 -8.15 9.57 8.53
CA ALA A 381 -8.98 8.45 8.10
C ALA A 381 -10.06 8.91 7.12
N GLU A 382 -10.34 8.08 6.12
CA GLU A 382 -11.69 7.96 5.56
C GLU A 382 -12.50 7.07 6.53
N PRO A 383 -13.38 7.63 7.36
CA PRO A 383 -13.95 6.92 8.51
C PRO A 383 -15.17 6.08 8.12
N TRP A 384 -15.09 5.41 6.98
CA TRP A 384 -16.09 4.45 6.55
C TRP A 384 -15.50 3.33 5.68
N ASP A 385 -16.31 2.29 5.45
CA ASP A 385 -16.10 1.30 4.39
C ASP A 385 -17.43 0.93 3.73
N ALA A 386 -17.42 0.04 2.72
CA ALA A 386 -18.59 -0.29 1.91
C ALA A 386 -19.51 -1.36 2.54
N ALA A 387 -19.12 -1.96 3.67
CA ALA A 387 -19.90 -3.02 4.31
C ALA A 387 -20.80 -2.52 5.44
N ALA A 388 -21.79 -3.33 5.82
CA ALA A 388 -22.68 -3.02 6.94
C ALA A 388 -21.88 -2.77 8.22
N GLY A 389 -22.28 -1.74 8.97
CA GLY A 389 -21.53 -1.26 10.15
C GLY A 389 -20.22 -0.53 9.82
N GLY A 390 -19.99 -0.19 8.55
CA GLY A 390 -18.76 0.46 8.09
C GLY A 390 -18.67 1.95 8.41
N TYR A 391 -19.78 2.68 8.60
CA TYR A 391 -19.75 4.12 8.87
C TYR A 391 -19.33 4.43 10.30
N GLN A 392 -18.13 5.01 10.49
CA GLN A 392 -17.45 5.21 11.77
C GLN A 392 -17.00 6.67 11.97
N LEU A 393 -17.68 7.65 11.38
CA LEU A 393 -17.37 9.07 11.61
C LEU A 393 -17.43 9.42 13.11
N GLY A 394 -16.35 9.99 13.63
CA GLY A 394 -16.12 10.26 15.06
C GLY A 394 -15.81 9.01 15.88
N GLY A 395 -15.73 7.83 15.26
CA GLY A 395 -15.51 6.56 15.94
C GLY A 395 -14.04 6.29 16.29
N TYR A 396 -13.10 7.06 15.75
CA TYR A 396 -11.66 6.84 15.92
C TYR A 396 -11.13 7.36 17.25
N LEU A 397 -9.98 6.86 17.70
CA LEU A 397 -9.33 7.28 18.95
C LEU A 397 -8.51 8.57 18.77
N PRO A 398 -8.15 9.26 19.88
CA PRO A 398 -7.27 10.42 19.84
C PRO A 398 -5.97 10.18 19.08
N GLY A 399 -5.56 11.16 18.28
CA GLY A 399 -4.42 11.08 17.36
C GLY A 399 -4.84 10.91 15.90
N TRP A 400 -6.10 10.60 15.63
CA TRP A 400 -6.67 10.54 14.29
C TRP A 400 -7.46 11.81 13.95
N SER A 401 -7.27 12.29 12.73
CA SER A 401 -8.19 13.20 12.04
C SER A 401 -9.07 12.39 11.09
N GLU A 402 -10.22 12.93 10.69
CA GLU A 402 -11.20 12.21 9.88
C GLU A 402 -11.74 13.11 8.78
N TRP A 403 -11.88 12.57 7.57
CA TRP A 403 -12.66 13.22 6.52
C TRP A 403 -14.12 13.36 6.96
N ASN A 404 -14.57 14.61 7.10
CA ASN A 404 -15.92 14.92 7.54
C ASN A 404 -16.88 15.06 6.33
N ASP A 405 -17.47 13.95 5.91
CA ASP A 405 -18.51 13.92 4.86
C ASP A 405 -19.76 14.71 5.26
N ARG A 406 -20.12 14.72 6.55
CA ARG A 406 -21.24 15.55 7.05
C ARG A 406 -20.99 17.02 6.84
N PHE A 407 -19.75 17.52 7.03
CA PHE A 407 -19.41 18.89 6.70
C PHE A 407 -19.60 19.15 5.20
N ARG A 408 -19.02 18.29 4.35
CA ARG A 408 -19.13 18.39 2.89
C ARG A 408 -20.60 18.50 2.45
N ASP A 409 -21.44 17.57 2.91
CA ASP A 409 -22.83 17.47 2.47
C ASP A 409 -23.69 18.58 3.07
N THR A 410 -23.51 18.90 4.35
CA THR A 410 -24.26 19.96 5.02
C THR A 410 -23.96 21.33 4.41
N VAL A 411 -22.67 21.66 4.20
CA VAL A 411 -22.28 22.94 3.61
C VAL A 411 -22.77 23.04 2.17
N ARG A 412 -22.64 21.98 1.37
CA ARG A 412 -23.20 21.94 0.00
C ARG A 412 -24.71 22.16 0.00
N CYS A 413 -25.45 21.43 0.83
CA CYS A 413 -26.90 21.57 0.93
C CYS A 413 -27.32 22.98 1.37
N PHE A 414 -26.62 23.57 2.33
CA PHE A 414 -26.92 24.94 2.79
C PHE A 414 -26.86 25.99 1.67
N TRP A 415 -25.92 25.82 0.73
CA TRP A 415 -25.75 26.74 -0.39
C TRP A 415 -26.60 26.40 -1.62
N LEU A 416 -26.82 25.10 -1.89
CA LEU A 416 -27.41 24.63 -3.14
C LEU A 416 -28.90 24.27 -3.03
N GLN A 417 -29.39 23.96 -1.83
CA GLN A 417 -30.77 23.51 -1.62
C GLN A 417 -31.64 24.64 -1.03
N PRO A 418 -32.96 24.64 -1.33
CA PRO A 418 -33.87 25.66 -0.81
C PRO A 418 -34.09 25.53 0.71
N ASP A 419 -34.15 24.30 1.22
CA ASP A 419 -34.39 24.01 2.63
C ASP A 419 -33.08 24.07 3.44
N LYS A 420 -32.81 25.25 3.99
CA LYS A 420 -31.56 25.52 4.72
C LYS A 420 -31.66 25.17 6.20
N ASN A 421 -30.93 24.14 6.62
CA ASN A 421 -30.75 23.85 8.04
C ASN A 421 -29.59 24.68 8.64
N ARG A 422 -29.93 25.87 9.18
CA ARG A 422 -28.96 26.78 9.82
C ARG A 422 -28.26 26.16 11.04
N GLY A 423 -28.94 25.30 11.80
CA GLY A 423 -28.37 24.66 12.99
C GLY A 423 -27.30 23.64 12.62
N ALA A 424 -27.61 22.76 11.67
CA ALA A 424 -26.63 21.81 11.14
C ALA A 424 -25.43 22.53 10.50
N PHE A 425 -25.67 23.59 9.72
CA PHE A 425 -24.61 24.40 9.15
C PHE A 425 -23.71 25.02 10.23
N ALA A 426 -24.29 25.65 11.25
CA ALA A 426 -23.55 26.26 12.36
C ALA A 426 -22.67 25.23 13.09
N SER A 427 -23.21 24.04 13.39
CA SER A 427 -22.47 22.94 14.01
C SER A 427 -21.26 22.51 13.18
N GLN A 428 -21.44 22.33 11.86
CA GLN A 428 -20.36 21.89 10.97
C GLN A 428 -19.24 22.94 10.81
N ILE A 429 -19.58 24.23 10.66
CA ILE A 429 -18.54 25.28 10.51
C ILE A 429 -17.78 25.57 11.82
N SER A 430 -18.33 25.18 12.97
CA SER A 430 -17.66 25.28 14.27
C SER A 430 -16.93 23.99 14.67
N GLY A 431 -16.47 23.20 13.68
CA GLY A 431 -15.69 21.98 13.91
C GLY A 431 -16.52 20.76 14.31
N ALA A 432 -17.84 20.75 14.14
CA ALA A 432 -18.70 19.59 14.42
C ALA A 432 -18.46 18.96 15.82
N SER A 433 -18.29 19.80 16.84
CA SER A 433 -17.93 19.40 18.21
C SER A 433 -18.77 18.26 18.78
N GLU A 434 -20.08 18.21 18.50
CA GLU A 434 -20.96 17.11 18.93
C GLU A 434 -20.50 15.71 18.45
N GLN A 435 -19.78 15.67 17.34
CA GLN A 435 -19.27 14.44 16.72
C GLN A 435 -17.86 14.08 17.19
N PHE A 436 -16.99 15.07 17.44
CA PHE A 436 -15.55 14.84 17.65
C PHE A 436 -15.05 15.19 19.05
N HIS A 437 -15.79 15.97 19.84
CA HIS A 437 -15.36 16.39 21.17
C HIS A 437 -15.66 15.33 22.24
N HIS A 438 -14.89 14.25 22.20
CA HIS A 438 -14.93 13.15 23.17
C HIS A 438 -13.54 12.54 23.35
N ASP A 439 -13.34 11.73 24.39
CA ASP A 439 -12.07 10.99 24.63
C ASP A 439 -10.79 11.86 24.64
N GLY A 440 -10.90 13.17 24.89
CA GLY A 440 -9.77 14.11 24.84
C GLY A 440 -9.41 14.62 23.44
N ARG A 441 -10.24 14.35 22.43
CA ARG A 441 -10.15 14.95 21.08
C ARG A 441 -10.68 16.38 21.10
N CYS A 442 -10.03 17.24 20.33
CA CYS A 442 -10.58 18.53 19.95
C CYS A 442 -11.59 18.36 18.79
N PRO A 443 -12.54 19.30 18.63
CA PRO A 443 -13.42 19.35 17.47
C PRO A 443 -12.67 19.33 16.13
#